data_AF-A0A345ZJ68-F1
#
_entry.id   AF-A0A345ZJ68-F1
#
_cell.length_a   1.000
_cell.length_b   1.000
_cell.length_c   1.000
_cell.angle_alpha   90.00
_cell.angle_beta   90.00
_cell.angle_gamma   90.00
#
_symmetry.space_group_name_H-M   'P 1'
#
loop_
_entity.id
_entity.type
_entity.pdbx_description
1 polymer ?
#
loop_
_entity_poly.entity_id
_entity_poly.type
_entity_poly.pdbx_seq_one_letter_code
_entity_poly.pdbx_strand_id
1 'polypeptide(L)'
;MSVAYEAARDAVLSLSDEVGLVERLARAHDVLATVDPVAHLPENLRFRCEELVADLSYGADSVHAALSRMSGADRHRLSERIVALFAEVARAFPGDL
;
A
#
# COMPACT_ATOMS: atom_id res chain seq x y z
N MET A 1 12.41 11.32 10.32
CA MET A 1 11.13 10.94 9.70
C MET A 1 11.20 9.46 9.39
N SER A 2 10.20 8.68 9.81
CA SER A 2 10.16 7.22 9.65
C SER A 2 10.00 6.82 8.18
N VAL A 3 10.82 5.88 7.72
CA VAL A 3 10.76 5.29 6.37
C VAL A 3 9.38 4.67 6.10
N ALA A 4 8.81 3.99 7.10
CA ALA A 4 7.48 3.39 6.97
C ALA A 4 6.39 4.46 6.84
N TYR A 5 6.53 5.58 7.55
CA TYR A 5 5.59 6.71 7.44
C TYR A 5 5.67 7.36 6.06
N GLU A 6 6.87 7.64 5.57
CA GLU A 6 7.10 8.23 4.24
C GLU A 6 6.52 7.35 3.14
N ALA A 7 6.82 6.04 3.15
CA ALA A 7 6.27 5.12 2.16
C ALA A 7 4.74 5.00 2.23
N ALA A 8 4.16 4.91 3.43
CA ALA A 8 2.70 4.85 3.57
C ALA A 8 2.02 6.14 3.10
N ARG A 9 2.63 7.31 3.37
CA ARG A 9 2.17 8.62 2.86
C ARG A 9 2.22 8.64 1.33
N ASP A 10 3.35 8.26 0.74
CA ASP A 10 3.57 8.34 -0.70
C ASP A 10 2.68 7.33 -1.46
N ALA A 11 2.38 6.17 -0.85
CA ALA A 11 1.41 5.23 -1.36
C ALA A 11 -0.01 5.82 -1.40
N VAL A 12 -0.42 6.56 -0.36
CA VAL A 12 -1.71 7.27 -0.35
C VAL A 12 -1.74 8.41 -1.37
N LEU A 13 -0.67 9.19 -1.49
CA LEU A 13 -0.59 10.26 -2.49
C LEU A 13 -0.72 9.73 -3.92
N SER A 14 -0.17 8.54 -4.19
CA SER A 14 -0.31 7.86 -5.48
C SER A 14 -1.77 7.53 -5.84
N LEU A 15 -2.65 7.43 -4.85
CA LEU A 15 -4.10 7.24 -5.06
C LEU A 15 -4.81 8.51 -5.51
N SER A 16 -4.21 9.69 -5.36
CA SER A 16 -4.81 10.98 -5.72
C SER A 16 -4.40 11.51 -7.09
N ASP A 17 -3.56 10.78 -7.83
CA ASP A 17 -3.08 11.18 -9.16
C ASP A 17 -4.21 11.14 -10.22
N GLU A 18 -4.03 11.86 -11.34
CA GLU A 18 -5.03 11.99 -12.41
C GLU A 18 -5.07 10.77 -13.36
N VAL A 19 -4.36 9.70 -13.03
CA VAL A 19 -4.30 8.46 -13.83
C VAL A 19 -5.36 7.43 -13.45
N GLY A 20 -5.52 6.41 -14.30
CA GLY A 20 -6.46 5.31 -14.08
C GLY A 20 -6.21 4.59 -12.75
N LEU A 21 -7.28 4.07 -12.12
CA LEU A 21 -7.22 3.45 -10.79
C LEU A 21 -6.21 2.28 -10.70
N VAL A 22 -6.08 1.49 -11.78
CA VAL A 22 -5.09 0.40 -11.86
C VAL A 22 -3.67 0.93 -11.72
N GLU A 23 -3.34 2.00 -12.45
CA GLU A 23 -2.01 2.61 -12.40
C GLU A 23 -1.71 3.20 -11.03
N ARG A 24 -2.70 3.88 -10.43
CA ARG A 24 -2.58 4.43 -9.07
C ARG A 24 -2.30 3.35 -8.02
N LEU A 25 -3.04 2.24 -8.09
CA LEU A 25 -2.87 1.12 -7.17
C LEU A 25 -1.53 0.41 -7.37
N ALA A 26 -1.06 0.28 -8.61
CA ALA A 26 0.24 -0.32 -8.89
C ALA A 26 1.37 0.53 -8.30
N ARG A 27 1.34 1.85 -8.48
CA ARG A 27 2.33 2.76 -7.88
C ARG A 27 2.30 2.73 -6.35
N ALA A 28 1.10 2.73 -5.76
CA ALA A 28 0.96 2.62 -4.31
C ALA A 28 1.57 1.31 -3.77
N HIS A 29 1.40 0.21 -4.50
CA HIS A 29 2.02 -1.07 -4.18
C HIS A 29 3.54 -1.03 -4.31
N ASP A 30 4.07 -0.50 -5.42
CA ASP A 30 5.52 -0.39 -5.65
C ASP A 30 6.18 0.39 -4.50
N VAL A 31 5.57 1.48 -4.04
CA VAL A 31 6.04 2.25 -2.89
C VAL A 31 6.04 1.41 -1.60
N LEU A 32 4.94 0.74 -1.29
CA LEU A 32 4.84 -0.11 -0.09
C LEU A 32 5.84 -1.28 -0.12
N ALA A 33 6.10 -1.85 -1.29
CA ALA A 33 7.04 -2.95 -1.48
C ALA A 33 8.50 -2.56 -1.23
N THR A 34 8.84 -1.26 -1.19
CA THR A 34 10.18 -0.79 -0.83
C THR A 34 10.48 -0.85 0.67
N VAL A 35 9.45 -0.96 1.51
CA VAL A 35 9.59 -1.00 2.97
C VAL A 35 9.86 -2.42 3.42
N ASP A 36 10.96 -2.63 4.17
CA ASP A 36 11.12 -3.83 4.99
C ASP A 36 10.20 -3.73 6.23
N PRO A 37 9.10 -4.51 6.29
CA PRO A 37 8.15 -4.41 7.39
C PRO A 37 8.77 -4.80 8.73
N VAL A 38 9.70 -5.77 8.73
CA VAL A 38 10.33 -6.26 9.97
C VAL A 38 11.21 -5.18 10.58
N ALA A 39 11.97 -4.46 9.74
CA ALA A 39 12.86 -3.40 10.18
C ALA A 39 12.13 -2.09 10.55
N HIS A 40 11.03 -1.77 9.86
CA HIS A 40 10.45 -0.41 9.91
C HIS A 40 9.03 -0.32 10.45
N LEU A 41 8.32 -1.44 10.66
CA LEU A 41 6.97 -1.44 11.21
C LEU A 41 6.88 -2.10 12.60
N PRO A 42 5.99 -1.59 13.48
CA PRO A 42 5.57 -2.30 14.68
C PRO A 42 4.96 -3.65 14.33
N GLU A 43 5.13 -4.64 15.21
CA GLU A 43 4.71 -6.03 14.99
C GLU A 43 3.23 -6.17 14.56
N ASN A 44 2.33 -5.36 15.15
CA ASN A 44 0.91 -5.37 14.83
C ASN A 44 0.57 -4.87 13.40
N LEU A 45 1.51 -4.18 12.72
CA LEU A 45 1.34 -3.67 11.36
C LEU A 45 2.11 -4.47 10.30
N ARG A 46 3.11 -5.27 10.71
CA ARG A 46 3.94 -6.06 9.80
C ARG A 46 3.10 -6.97 8.92
N PHE A 47 2.29 -7.82 9.55
CA PHE A 47 1.45 -8.80 8.84
C PHE A 47 0.49 -8.13 7.85
N ARG A 48 -0.09 -6.97 8.22
CA ARG A 48 -1.01 -6.24 7.35
C ARG A 48 -0.32 -5.65 6.13
N CYS A 49 0.89 -5.12 6.31
CA CYS A 49 1.70 -4.62 5.20
C CYS A 49 2.11 -5.75 4.26
N GLU A 50 2.61 -6.86 4.82
CA GLU A 50 3.02 -8.05 4.06
C GLU A 50 1.85 -8.66 3.28
N GLU A 51 0.69 -8.81 3.91
CA GLU A 51 -0.53 -9.30 3.26
C GLU A 51 -0.93 -8.39 2.09
N LEU A 52 -0.92 -7.07 2.27
CA LEU A 52 -1.29 -6.11 1.24
C LEU A 52 -0.33 -6.14 0.04
N VAL A 53 0.97 -6.32 0.27
CA VAL A 53 1.99 -6.45 -0.78
C VAL A 53 1.88 -7.81 -1.50
N ALA A 54 1.58 -8.88 -0.76
CA ALA A 54 1.43 -10.23 -1.30
C ALA A 54 0.15 -10.42 -2.14
N ASP A 55 -0.98 -9.86 -1.69
CA ASP A 55 -2.29 -9.96 -2.36
C ASP A 55 -2.25 -9.49 -3.82
N LEU A 56 -1.34 -8.56 -4.12
CA LEU A 56 -1.19 -7.96 -5.45
C LEU A 56 -0.19 -8.68 -6.36
N SER A 57 0.69 -9.49 -5.80
CA SER A 57 1.72 -10.23 -6.53
C SER A 57 1.35 -11.70 -6.75
N TYR A 58 0.30 -12.21 -6.09
CA TYR A 58 -0.11 -13.60 -6.19
C TYR A 58 -0.81 -13.94 -7.52
N GLY A 59 -0.21 -14.83 -8.31
CA GLY A 59 -0.85 -15.47 -9.48
C GLY A 59 -0.91 -14.62 -10.76
N ALA A 60 -0.21 -13.49 -10.81
CA ALA A 60 -0.06 -12.68 -12.02
C ALA A 60 1.41 -12.40 -12.32
N ASP A 61 1.75 -12.29 -13.61
CA ASP A 61 3.12 -11.98 -14.06
C ASP A 61 3.55 -10.55 -13.67
N SER A 62 2.59 -9.69 -13.33
CA SER A 62 2.82 -8.34 -12.81
C SER A 62 1.65 -7.85 -11.95
N VAL A 63 1.92 -6.84 -11.11
CA VAL A 63 0.91 -6.16 -10.28
C VAL A 63 -0.17 -5.51 -11.16
N HIS A 64 0.21 -4.87 -12.26
CA HIS A 64 -0.74 -4.35 -13.25
C HIS A 64 -1.65 -5.42 -13.82
N ALA A 65 -1.13 -6.60 -14.12
CA ALA A 65 -1.93 -7.71 -14.62
C ALA A 65 -2.90 -8.23 -13.55
N ALA A 66 -2.48 -8.34 -12.28
CA ALA A 66 -3.36 -8.69 -11.17
C ALA A 66 -4.51 -7.69 -11.02
N LEU A 67 -4.18 -6.39 -10.94
CA LEU A 67 -5.13 -5.29 -10.81
C LEU A 67 -6.10 -5.18 -11.99
N SER A 68 -5.65 -5.51 -13.19
CA SER A 68 -6.50 -5.48 -14.39
C SER A 68 -7.55 -6.59 -14.38
N ARG A 69 -7.24 -7.75 -13.78
CA ARG A 69 -8.17 -8.89 -13.61
C ARG A 69 -9.14 -8.71 -12.45
N MET A 70 -8.82 -7.85 -11.48
CA MET A 70 -9.70 -7.53 -10.35
C MET A 70 -10.98 -6.80 -10.79
N SER A 71 -12.06 -7.06 -10.07
CA SER A 71 -13.30 -6.28 -10.25
C SER A 71 -13.09 -4.83 -9.79
N GLY A 72 -13.97 -3.93 -10.23
CA GLY A 72 -13.97 -2.54 -9.74
C GLY A 72 -14.14 -2.45 -8.22
N ALA A 73 -14.97 -3.32 -7.64
CA ALA A 73 -15.22 -3.37 -6.21
C ALA A 73 -13.97 -3.83 -5.43
N ASP A 74 -13.24 -4.83 -5.93
CA ASP A 74 -12.02 -5.32 -5.28
C ASP A 74 -10.91 -4.27 -5.32
N ARG A 75 -10.74 -3.59 -6.47
CA ARG A 75 -9.82 -2.44 -6.58
C ARG A 75 -10.16 -1.33 -5.60
N HIS A 76 -11.45 -1.06 -5.40
CA HIS A 76 -11.88 -0.05 -4.43
C HIS A 76 -11.55 -0.47 -2.99
N ARG A 77 -11.89 -1.70 -2.59
CA ARG A 77 -11.53 -2.24 -1.26
C ARG A 77 -10.03 -2.23 -1.00
N LEU A 78 -9.24 -2.50 -2.02
CA LEU A 78 -7.79 -2.42 -1.93
C LEU A 78 -7.31 -0.98 -1.66
N SER A 79 -7.88 0.02 -2.32
CA SER A 79 -7.57 1.43 -2.03
C SER A 79 -7.91 1.82 -0.59
N GLU A 80 -9.03 1.32 -0.06
CA GLU A 80 -9.42 1.54 1.34
C GLU A 80 -8.42 0.91 2.32
N ARG A 81 -7.91 -0.29 2.02
CA ARG A 81 -6.89 -0.97 2.83
C ARG A 81 -5.57 -0.19 2.87
N ILE A 82 -5.13 0.39 1.75
CA ILE A 82 -3.93 1.24 1.69
C ILE A 82 -4.10 2.48 2.59
N VAL A 83 -5.25 3.15 2.51
CA VAL A 83 -5.55 4.32 3.37
C VAL A 83 -5.62 3.93 4.84
N ALA A 84 -6.23 2.79 5.17
CA ALA A 84 -6.30 2.28 6.54
C ALA A 84 -4.90 1.98 7.11
N LEU A 85 -4.02 1.36 6.31
CA LEU A 85 -2.63 1.11 6.69
C LEU A 85 -1.90 2.43 6.99
N PHE A 86 -2.03 3.44 6.13
CA PHE A 86 -1.44 4.76 6.39
C PHE A 86 -1.94 5.39 7.70
N ALA A 87 -3.25 5.36 7.96
CA ALA A 87 -3.80 5.89 9.20
C ALA A 87 -3.28 5.16 10.45
N GLU A 88 -2.95 3.88 10.34
CA GLU A 88 -2.35 3.10 11.42
C GLU A 88 -0.86 3.40 11.59
N VAL A 89 -0.11 3.51 10.49
CA VAL A 89 1.29 3.91 10.50
C VAL A 89 1.45 5.32 11.08
N ALA A 90 0.63 6.29 10.67
CA ALA A 90 0.62 7.65 11.21
C ALA A 90 0.37 7.68 12.73
N ARG A 91 -0.53 6.82 13.23
CA ARG A 91 -0.77 6.67 14.67
C ARG A 91 0.41 6.04 15.41
N ALA A 92 1.16 5.15 14.76
CA ALA A 92 2.34 4.52 15.33
C ALA A 92 3.57 5.46 15.36
N PHE A 93 3.60 6.46 14.48
CA PHE A 93 4.69 7.44 14.35
C PHE A 93 4.16 8.88 14.51
N PRO A 94 3.60 9.27 15.68
CA PRO A 94 2.95 10.58 15.84
C PRO A 94 3.90 11.78 15.74
N GLY A 95 5.23 11.57 15.84
CA GLY A 95 6.25 12.61 15.69
C GLY A 95 6.65 12.91 14.25
N ASP A 96 6.11 12.17 13.28
CA ASP A 96 6.39 12.32 11.84
C ASP A 96 5.24 12.96 11.04
N LEU A 97 4.15 13.36 11.73
CA LEU A 97 3.01 14.09 11.18
C LEU A 97 3.36 15.53 10.77
#